data_AF-A0A958PT17-F1
#
_entry.id   AF-A0A958PT17-F1
#
_cell.length_a   1.000
_cell.length_b   1.000
_cell.length_c   1.000
_cell.angle_alpha   90.00
_cell.angle_beta   90.00
_cell.angle_gamma   90.00
#
_symmetry.space_group_name_H-M   'P 1'
#
loop_
_entity.id
_entity.type
_entity.pdbx_description
1 polymer ?
#
loop_
_entity_poly.entity_id
_entity_poly.type
_entity_poly.pdbx_seq_one_letter_code
_entity_poly.pdbx_strand_id
1 'polypeptide(L)'
;MPYKEEGGIMPITDFPEVSTKNTTNVPLGSGDTFTGEWEQTPHGEALVMCKTDNNGTLYFDFSPDGLNVDSTFPVNGFSVVADTSEVHRAVKAYRFFRVRLVNDTGAQTYLRLFTYYGNFGLLSAPINQSLSNDSDAIIAHVISDETDYITGKFALDRFIRPKFGFNLDIDTTTDPEDIHAAGGVYAGFPTSGSAETITVTSSAGASDAGATMFIYGLDTDKLMQSETITLNGSGVGVTVGTYKRSSIGYVIVPASGQVSNAGDLTATNTTTTANVFWTIPAGYGQTQNVLDTVPAGYTGYIRALRSTMSDNTTNEARMGLWTRKEGEAVRIKFPFSMTNSQPYTPNLYGGFELPEKTDFSLRCLLVGDNDAAIFGGMGILYIKN
;
A
#
# COMPACT_ATOMS: atom_id res chain seq x y z
N MET A 1 25.11 -34.80 -55.18
CA MET A 1 26.43 -34.42 -54.62
C MET A 1 26.37 -34.74 -53.13
N PRO A 2 27.20 -35.66 -52.61
CA PRO A 2 27.09 -36.07 -51.23
C PRO A 2 27.67 -34.97 -50.32
N TYR A 3 26.92 -34.64 -49.27
CA TYR A 3 27.37 -33.77 -48.19
C TYR A 3 28.57 -34.45 -47.52
N LYS A 4 29.75 -33.79 -47.53
CA LYS A 4 30.85 -34.18 -46.67
C LYS A 4 30.47 -33.79 -45.25
N GLU A 5 30.32 -34.78 -44.38
CA GLU A 5 30.44 -34.59 -42.94
C GLU A 5 31.90 -34.23 -42.63
N GLU A 6 32.22 -32.94 -42.59
CA GLU A 6 33.40 -32.49 -41.87
C GLU A 6 33.01 -32.36 -40.39
N GLY A 7 33.30 -33.43 -39.66
CA GLY A 7 33.29 -33.45 -38.22
C GLY A 7 34.22 -32.38 -37.65
N GLY A 8 33.59 -31.38 -37.04
CA GLY A 8 34.23 -30.35 -36.24
C GLY A 8 33.19 -29.77 -35.30
N ILE A 9 32.63 -30.61 -34.41
CA ILE A 9 32.00 -30.08 -33.20
C ILE A 9 33.15 -29.40 -32.47
N MET A 10 33.24 -28.06 -32.54
CA MET A 10 34.10 -27.33 -31.61
C MET A 10 33.59 -27.72 -30.22
N PRO A 11 34.39 -28.38 -29.39
CA PRO A 11 33.96 -28.63 -28.02
C PRO A 11 33.70 -27.25 -27.43
N ILE A 12 32.48 -27.01 -26.94
CA ILE A 12 32.24 -25.89 -26.04
C ILE A 12 33.00 -26.21 -24.76
N THR A 13 34.29 -25.91 -24.75
CA THR A 13 35.09 -25.92 -23.55
C THR A 13 34.56 -24.74 -22.75
N ASP A 14 33.70 -25.01 -21.79
CA ASP A 14 33.11 -24.07 -20.83
C ASP A 14 34.16 -23.52 -19.83
N PHE A 15 35.43 -23.51 -20.23
CA PHE A 15 36.52 -22.94 -19.46
C PHE A 15 36.63 -21.46 -19.83
N PRO A 16 36.78 -20.58 -18.84
CA PRO A 16 37.00 -19.17 -19.11
C PRO A 16 38.31 -18.98 -19.90
N GLU A 17 38.24 -18.25 -21.00
CA GLU A 17 39.37 -17.90 -21.84
C GLU A 17 39.96 -16.56 -21.38
N VAL A 18 41.29 -16.48 -21.26
CA VAL A 18 41.97 -15.21 -20.95
C VAL A 18 42.24 -14.45 -22.25
N SER A 19 41.77 -13.21 -22.35
CA SER A 19 42.12 -12.35 -23.48
C SER A 19 43.59 -11.98 -23.43
N THR A 20 44.30 -12.14 -24.55
CA THR A 20 45.65 -11.59 -24.72
C THR A 20 45.65 -10.16 -25.25
N LYS A 21 44.52 -9.72 -25.82
CA LYS A 21 44.34 -8.42 -26.49
C LYS A 21 43.79 -7.34 -25.58
N ASN A 22 43.07 -7.75 -24.54
CA ASN A 22 42.37 -6.89 -23.59
C ASN A 22 42.92 -7.06 -22.17
N THR A 23 44.20 -7.43 -22.07
CA THR A 23 44.93 -7.67 -20.83
C THR A 23 46.27 -6.97 -20.92
N THR A 24 46.70 -6.31 -19.85
CA THR A 24 48.04 -5.72 -19.75
C THR A 24 48.51 -5.67 -18.29
N ASN A 25 49.82 -5.81 -18.12
CA ASN A 25 50.52 -5.54 -16.87
C ASN A 25 51.56 -4.41 -17.00
N VAL A 26 51.57 -3.74 -18.16
CA VAL A 26 52.48 -2.63 -18.44
C VAL A 26 51.92 -1.36 -17.80
N PRO A 27 52.62 -0.75 -16.83
CA PRO A 27 52.14 0.48 -16.19
C PRO A 27 52.02 1.63 -17.20
N LEU A 28 51.00 2.47 -17.02
CA LEU A 28 50.73 3.64 -17.84
C LEU A 28 51.39 4.91 -17.25
N GLY A 29 51.84 5.80 -18.13
CA GLY A 29 52.25 7.15 -17.73
C GLY A 29 51.07 8.03 -17.32
N SER A 30 51.35 9.23 -16.84
CA SER A 30 50.31 10.18 -16.43
C SER A 30 49.44 10.58 -17.62
N GLY A 31 48.13 10.39 -17.54
CA GLY A 31 47.18 10.68 -18.62
C GLY A 31 47.18 9.66 -19.76
N ASP A 32 48.03 8.63 -19.72
CA ASP A 32 48.12 7.63 -20.78
C ASP A 32 46.89 6.72 -20.76
N THR A 33 46.57 6.19 -21.95
CA THR A 33 45.43 5.28 -22.13
C THR A 33 45.90 3.95 -22.70
N PHE A 34 45.57 2.86 -22.02
CA PHE A 34 45.60 1.53 -22.63
C PHE A 34 44.29 1.32 -23.40
N THR A 35 44.38 0.94 -24.67
CA THR A 35 43.22 0.52 -25.47
C THR A 35 43.50 -0.86 -26.03
N GLY A 36 42.70 -1.84 -25.63
CA GLY A 36 42.79 -3.20 -26.17
C GLY A 36 42.28 -3.29 -27.61
N GLU A 37 42.48 -4.44 -28.25
CA GLU A 37 41.96 -4.70 -29.59
C GLU A 37 40.55 -5.27 -29.56
N TRP A 38 39.80 -5.04 -30.64
CA TRP A 38 38.50 -5.66 -30.85
C TRP A 38 38.61 -7.18 -30.91
N GLU A 39 37.84 -7.85 -30.05
CA GLU A 39 37.86 -9.30 -29.92
C GLU A 39 36.43 -9.85 -29.84
N GLN A 40 36.14 -10.83 -30.69
CA GLN A 40 34.87 -11.52 -30.72
C GLN A 40 35.10 -12.99 -30.35
N THR A 41 34.44 -13.41 -29.28
CA THR A 41 34.48 -14.79 -28.76
C THR A 41 33.07 -15.37 -28.70
N PRO A 42 32.91 -16.71 -28.70
CA PRO A 42 31.61 -17.36 -28.58
C PRO A 42 30.98 -17.21 -27.19
N HIS A 43 31.72 -16.71 -26.19
CA HIS A 43 31.23 -16.53 -24.83
C HIS A 43 30.32 -15.30 -24.68
N GLY A 44 29.24 -15.42 -23.92
CA GLY A 44 28.26 -14.35 -23.75
C GLY A 44 28.71 -13.18 -22.86
N GLU A 45 29.72 -13.39 -22.02
CA GLU A 45 30.15 -12.42 -21.01
C GLU A 45 31.66 -12.16 -21.07
N ALA A 46 32.04 -10.96 -20.64
CA ALA A 46 33.40 -10.58 -20.34
C ALA A 46 33.49 -10.19 -18.85
N LEU A 47 34.48 -10.72 -18.15
CA LEU A 47 34.85 -10.33 -16.80
C LEU A 47 36.18 -9.59 -16.87
N VAL A 48 36.23 -8.37 -16.36
CA VAL A 48 37.45 -7.56 -16.37
C VAL A 48 37.81 -7.23 -14.94
N MET A 49 39.07 -7.45 -14.59
CA MET A 49 39.65 -7.00 -13.34
C MET A 49 40.74 -5.98 -13.58
N CYS A 50 40.79 -4.94 -12.77
CA CYS A 50 41.81 -3.90 -12.80
C CYS A 50 42.33 -3.62 -11.39
N LYS A 51 43.64 -3.66 -11.21
CA LYS A 51 44.30 -3.19 -9.99
C LYS A 51 45.55 -2.38 -10.33
N THR A 52 45.65 -1.18 -9.79
CA THR A 52 46.75 -0.24 -10.01
C THR A 52 46.94 0.67 -8.81
N ASP A 53 48.10 1.33 -8.70
CA ASP A 53 48.42 2.32 -7.67
C ASP A 53 47.93 3.75 -7.97
N ASN A 54 47.31 3.98 -9.13
CA ASN A 54 46.78 5.29 -9.50
C ASN A 54 45.28 5.24 -9.73
N ASN A 55 44.64 6.41 -9.57
CA ASN A 55 43.26 6.57 -10.01
C ASN A 55 43.18 6.55 -11.54
N GLY A 56 42.04 6.13 -12.07
CA GLY A 56 41.77 6.12 -13.49
C GLY A 56 40.31 5.85 -13.80
N THR A 57 40.03 5.62 -15.07
CA THR A 57 38.68 5.24 -15.53
C THR A 57 38.75 4.08 -16.50
N LEU A 58 37.99 3.01 -16.23
CA LEU A 58 37.89 1.79 -17.03
C LEU A 58 36.61 1.80 -17.87
N TYR A 59 36.73 1.49 -19.16
CA TYR A 59 35.63 1.46 -20.11
C TYR A 59 35.54 0.12 -20.81
N PHE A 60 34.32 -0.38 -21.01
CA PHE A 60 34.03 -1.52 -21.87
C PHE A 60 33.36 -1.03 -23.15
N ASP A 61 34.08 -1.11 -24.26
CA ASP A 61 33.57 -0.72 -25.56
C ASP A 61 33.02 -1.97 -26.29
N PHE A 62 31.90 -1.81 -26.98
CA PHE A 62 31.27 -2.85 -27.79
C PHE A 62 31.08 -2.38 -29.24
N SER A 63 31.23 -3.34 -30.15
CA SER A 63 31.07 -3.11 -31.58
C SER A 63 30.38 -4.30 -32.25
N PRO A 64 29.48 -4.08 -33.22
CA PRO A 64 28.94 -5.13 -34.08
C PRO A 64 29.90 -5.50 -35.22
N ASP A 65 30.81 -4.58 -35.63
CA ASP A 65 31.66 -4.72 -36.81
C ASP A 65 33.15 -4.84 -36.51
N GLY A 66 33.56 -4.63 -35.27
CA GLY A 66 34.97 -4.66 -34.86
C GLY A 66 35.79 -3.48 -35.39
N LEU A 67 35.13 -2.40 -35.77
CA LEU A 67 35.75 -1.17 -36.28
C LEU A 67 35.32 0.05 -35.46
N ASN A 68 34.01 0.20 -35.27
CA ASN A 68 33.42 1.37 -34.62
C ASN A 68 33.10 1.10 -33.15
N VAL A 69 33.18 2.14 -32.30
CA VAL A 69 32.65 2.06 -30.93
C VAL A 69 31.18 2.45 -30.98
N ASP A 70 30.29 1.48 -30.91
CA ASP A 70 28.84 1.72 -30.98
C ASP A 70 28.23 1.95 -29.60
N SER A 71 28.84 1.37 -28.56
CA SER A 71 28.39 1.55 -27.18
C SER A 71 29.55 1.36 -26.21
N THR A 72 29.49 2.08 -25.10
CA THR A 72 30.43 1.97 -23.98
C THR A 72 29.66 1.73 -22.69
N PHE A 73 30.12 0.79 -21.87
CA PHE A 73 29.51 0.44 -20.59
C PHE A 73 30.49 0.64 -19.42
N PRO A 74 30.06 1.37 -18.39
CA PRO A 74 28.99 2.38 -18.44
C PRO A 74 29.43 3.56 -19.32
N VAL A 75 28.49 4.43 -19.72
CA VAL A 75 28.78 5.56 -20.62
C VAL A 75 29.88 6.48 -20.09
N ASN A 76 29.97 6.64 -18.76
CA ASN A 76 30.99 7.46 -18.10
C ASN A 76 32.21 6.67 -17.60
N GLY A 77 32.27 5.36 -17.89
CA GLY A 77 33.30 4.45 -17.36
C GLY A 77 33.12 4.12 -15.87
N PHE A 78 33.77 3.03 -15.45
CA PHE A 78 33.94 2.66 -14.05
C PHE A 78 35.09 3.47 -13.47
N SER A 79 34.88 4.04 -12.29
CA SER A 79 35.96 4.68 -11.54
C SER A 79 36.96 3.61 -11.11
N VAL A 80 38.25 3.85 -11.31
CA VAL A 80 39.31 2.99 -10.76
C VAL A 80 39.97 3.77 -9.64
N VAL A 81 39.89 3.27 -8.42
CA VAL A 81 40.52 3.90 -7.26
C VAL A 81 41.86 3.22 -6.97
N ALA A 82 42.90 4.03 -6.71
CA ALA A 82 44.23 3.56 -6.35
C ALA A 82 44.17 2.48 -5.25
N ASP A 83 44.95 1.42 -5.44
CA ASP A 83 45.11 0.26 -4.56
C ASP A 83 43.85 -0.58 -4.28
N THR A 84 42.72 -0.22 -4.91
CA THR A 84 41.48 -0.99 -4.87
C THR A 84 41.41 -1.91 -6.09
N SER A 85 40.94 -3.14 -5.90
CA SER A 85 40.78 -4.09 -7.00
C SER A 85 39.38 -3.97 -7.56
N GLU A 86 39.27 -3.43 -8.77
CA GLU A 86 38.01 -3.32 -9.50
C GLU A 86 37.75 -4.60 -10.27
N VAL A 87 36.53 -5.12 -10.19
CA VAL A 87 36.07 -6.28 -10.96
C VAL A 87 34.66 -6.01 -11.44
N HIS A 88 34.46 -6.03 -12.76
CA HIS A 88 33.15 -5.86 -13.36
C HIS A 88 32.89 -6.94 -14.41
N ARG A 89 31.61 -7.24 -14.59
CA ARG A 89 31.14 -8.13 -15.63
C ARG A 89 30.29 -7.37 -16.64
N ALA A 90 30.45 -7.70 -17.91
CA ALA A 90 29.66 -7.16 -19.00
C ALA A 90 29.09 -8.28 -19.87
N VAL A 91 27.80 -8.17 -20.19
CA VAL A 91 27.17 -9.04 -21.19
C VAL A 91 27.53 -8.51 -22.57
N LYS A 92 28.43 -9.21 -23.29
CA LYS A 92 28.80 -8.89 -24.68
C LYS A 92 27.92 -9.61 -25.71
N ALA A 93 27.32 -10.75 -25.33
CA ALA A 93 26.74 -11.71 -26.28
C ALA A 93 27.78 -12.03 -27.38
N TYR A 94 27.42 -11.94 -28.67
CA TYR A 94 28.33 -12.17 -29.79
C TYR A 94 28.97 -10.88 -30.34
N ARG A 95 28.92 -9.75 -29.63
CA ARG A 95 29.55 -8.49 -30.08
C ARG A 95 31.07 -8.52 -29.90
N PHE A 96 31.78 -7.76 -30.71
CA PHE A 96 33.18 -7.43 -30.44
C PHE A 96 33.25 -6.62 -29.14
N PHE A 97 34.22 -6.95 -28.32
CA PHE A 97 34.49 -6.32 -27.04
C PHE A 97 35.93 -5.81 -27.02
N ARG A 98 36.15 -4.68 -26.37
CA ARG A 98 37.49 -4.29 -25.93
C ARG A 98 37.45 -3.50 -24.63
N VAL A 99 38.55 -3.51 -23.89
CA VAL A 99 38.74 -2.65 -22.71
C VAL A 99 39.54 -1.41 -23.07
N ARG A 100 39.26 -0.32 -22.37
CA ARG A 100 40.05 0.91 -22.43
C ARG A 100 40.22 1.45 -21.02
N LEU A 101 41.46 1.61 -20.58
CA LEU A 101 41.81 2.15 -19.27
C LEU A 101 42.53 3.48 -19.46
N VAL A 102 41.98 4.55 -18.91
CA VAL A 102 42.60 5.87 -18.88
C VAL A 102 43.20 6.07 -17.50
N ASN A 103 44.51 6.29 -17.41
CA ASN A 103 45.17 6.65 -16.16
C ASN A 103 45.04 8.16 -15.91
N ASP A 104 44.72 8.58 -14.69
CA ASP A 104 44.51 10.00 -14.38
C ASP A 104 45.84 10.76 -14.25
N THR A 105 46.24 11.08 -13.02
CA THR A 105 47.46 11.84 -12.71
C THR A 105 48.52 10.95 -12.07
N GLY A 106 49.77 11.12 -12.50
CA GLY A 106 50.92 10.35 -12.01
C GLY A 106 51.20 9.11 -12.86
N ALA A 107 52.46 8.70 -12.94
CA ALA A 107 52.84 7.45 -13.60
C ALA A 107 52.58 6.27 -12.65
N GLN A 108 51.93 5.23 -13.15
CA GLN A 108 51.70 3.99 -12.41
C GLN A 108 53.03 3.28 -12.15
N THR A 109 53.20 2.73 -10.96
CA THR A 109 54.30 1.80 -10.67
C THR A 109 53.87 0.35 -10.88
N TYR A 110 52.56 0.06 -10.85
CA TYR A 110 52.02 -1.22 -11.27
C TYR A 110 50.63 -1.13 -11.92
N LEU A 111 50.38 -2.04 -12.87
CA LEU A 111 49.07 -2.27 -13.44
C LEU A 111 48.83 -3.78 -13.54
N ARG A 112 47.61 -4.21 -13.21
CA ARG A 112 47.09 -5.55 -13.46
C ARG A 112 45.70 -5.42 -14.04
N LEU A 113 45.61 -5.36 -15.36
CA LEU A 113 44.35 -5.35 -16.11
C LEU A 113 44.22 -6.70 -16.81
N PHE A 114 43.21 -7.49 -16.46
CA PHE A 114 42.96 -8.80 -17.06
C PHE A 114 41.52 -8.94 -17.48
N THR A 115 41.31 -9.41 -18.71
CA THR A 115 39.99 -9.71 -19.27
C THR A 115 39.84 -11.21 -19.49
N TYR A 116 38.71 -11.74 -19.06
CA TYR A 116 38.32 -13.14 -19.21
C TYR A 116 36.99 -13.24 -19.95
N TYR A 117 36.84 -14.20 -20.84
CA TYR A 117 35.58 -14.52 -21.50
C TYR A 117 35.06 -15.84 -21.00
N GLY A 118 33.76 -15.90 -20.71
CA GLY A 118 33.17 -17.10 -20.13
C GLY A 118 31.72 -16.89 -19.76
N ASN A 119 31.23 -17.81 -18.94
CA ASN A 119 29.97 -17.66 -18.21
C ASN A 119 30.31 -17.53 -16.74
N PHE A 120 30.02 -16.38 -16.14
CA PHE A 120 30.40 -16.07 -14.77
C PHE A 120 29.14 -15.96 -13.89
N GLY A 121 29.24 -16.44 -12.65
CA GLY A 121 28.21 -16.17 -11.64
C GLY A 121 28.16 -14.70 -11.26
N LEU A 122 27.14 -14.31 -10.48
CA LEU A 122 27.10 -12.98 -9.88
C LEU A 122 28.29 -12.80 -8.94
N LEU A 123 28.93 -11.63 -9.02
CA LEU A 123 29.95 -11.23 -8.06
C LEU A 123 29.29 -11.04 -6.69
N SER A 124 29.94 -11.53 -5.63
CA SER A 124 29.45 -11.41 -4.26
C SER A 124 30.56 -10.84 -3.39
N ALA A 125 30.18 -9.99 -2.43
CA ALA A 125 31.06 -9.49 -1.39
C ALA A 125 30.54 -9.98 -0.02
N PRO A 126 31.41 -10.40 0.90
CA PRO A 126 31.00 -10.72 2.26
C PRO A 126 30.51 -9.46 2.97
N ILE A 127 29.52 -9.62 3.87
CA ILE A 127 28.81 -8.51 4.52
C ILE A 127 29.70 -7.58 5.37
N ASN A 128 30.89 -8.04 5.75
CA ASN A 128 31.86 -7.29 6.54
C ASN A 128 32.89 -6.54 5.68
N GLN A 129 32.76 -6.56 4.35
CA GLN A 129 33.58 -5.78 3.44
C GLN A 129 32.87 -4.46 3.09
N SER A 130 33.64 -3.37 3.05
CA SER A 130 33.17 -2.11 2.47
C SER A 130 32.91 -2.30 0.98
N LEU A 131 31.67 -2.12 0.54
CA LEU A 131 31.30 -2.08 -0.89
C LEU A 131 31.74 -0.73 -1.48
N SER A 132 32.36 -0.77 -2.65
CA SER A 132 32.73 0.45 -3.38
C SER A 132 31.50 1.04 -4.09
N ASN A 133 31.49 2.36 -4.33
CA ASN A 133 30.35 3.06 -4.93
C ASN A 133 30.05 2.64 -6.38
N ASP A 134 31.01 2.01 -7.05
CA ASP A 134 30.95 1.48 -8.41
C ASP A 134 30.63 -0.02 -8.45
N SER A 135 30.41 -0.67 -7.30
CA SER A 135 30.04 -2.08 -7.25
C SER A 135 28.72 -2.34 -7.98
N ASP A 136 28.68 -3.41 -8.78
CA ASP A 136 27.49 -3.82 -9.53
C ASP A 136 26.29 -4.03 -8.58
N ALA A 137 25.14 -3.39 -8.87
CA ALA A 137 23.93 -3.48 -8.06
C ALA A 137 22.70 -3.89 -8.89
N ILE A 138 21.77 -4.62 -8.27
CA ILE A 138 20.46 -4.93 -8.85
C ILE A 138 19.43 -3.95 -8.27
N ILE A 139 18.70 -3.24 -9.15
CA ILE A 139 17.55 -2.42 -8.77
C ILE A 139 16.29 -3.28 -8.90
N ALA A 140 15.53 -3.41 -7.81
CA ALA A 140 14.21 -4.04 -7.81
C ALA A 140 13.11 -2.98 -7.70
N HIS A 141 12.07 -3.09 -8.53
CA HIS A 141 10.86 -2.29 -8.37
C HIS A 141 10.00 -2.91 -7.26
N VAL A 142 10.15 -2.38 -6.04
CA VAL A 142 9.33 -2.80 -4.90
C VAL A 142 8.04 -1.99 -4.94
N ILE A 143 6.94 -2.65 -5.32
CA ILE A 143 5.61 -2.06 -5.14
C ILE A 143 5.28 -2.16 -3.65
N SER A 144 4.71 -1.10 -3.06
CA SER A 144 4.30 -1.18 -1.66
C SER A 144 3.28 -2.30 -1.50
N ASP A 145 3.39 -3.05 -0.41
CA ASP A 145 2.44 -4.09 -0.02
C ASP A 145 1.01 -3.54 -0.03
N GLU A 146 0.82 -2.30 0.42
CA GLU A 146 -0.45 -1.57 0.37
C GLU A 146 -1.02 -1.45 -1.06
N THR A 147 -0.21 -1.11 -2.06
CA THR A 147 -0.68 -1.00 -3.45
C THR A 147 -1.03 -2.36 -4.06
N ASP A 148 -0.27 -3.41 -3.72
CA ASP A 148 -0.56 -4.77 -4.18
C ASP A 148 -1.78 -5.38 -3.46
N TYR A 149 -2.05 -4.96 -2.20
CA TYR A 149 -3.30 -5.25 -1.51
C TYR A 149 -4.49 -4.54 -2.15
N ILE A 150 -4.35 -3.26 -2.53
CA ILE A 150 -5.43 -2.46 -3.13
C ILE A 150 -5.77 -2.97 -4.55
N THR A 151 -4.78 -3.42 -5.32
CA THR A 151 -4.98 -3.87 -6.71
C THR A 151 -5.34 -5.35 -6.84
N GLY A 152 -5.55 -6.06 -5.72
CA GLY A 152 -6.03 -7.45 -5.73
C GLY A 152 -5.01 -8.46 -6.26
N LYS A 153 -3.72 -8.13 -6.28
CA LYS A 153 -2.65 -9.04 -6.76
C LYS A 153 -2.41 -10.25 -5.84
N PHE A 154 -3.01 -10.24 -4.66
CA PHE A 154 -3.07 -11.40 -3.78
C PHE A 154 -4.47 -12.02 -3.85
N ALA A 155 -4.55 -13.31 -4.16
CA ALA A 155 -5.76 -14.09 -4.53
C ALA A 155 -6.88 -14.23 -3.48
N LEU A 156 -6.90 -13.40 -2.43
CA LEU A 156 -7.99 -13.37 -1.45
C LEU A 156 -8.90 -12.17 -1.73
N ASP A 157 -10.19 -12.45 -1.81
CA ASP A 157 -11.28 -11.49 -1.82
C ASP A 157 -11.18 -10.59 -0.58
N ARG A 158 -10.97 -9.29 -0.80
CA ARG A 158 -10.65 -8.31 0.24
C ARG A 158 -11.17 -6.94 -0.16
N PHE A 159 -11.51 -6.12 0.83
CA PHE A 159 -11.87 -4.73 0.59
C PHE A 159 -11.56 -3.87 1.83
N ILE A 160 -11.36 -2.57 1.60
CA ILE A 160 -11.18 -1.60 2.67
C ILE A 160 -12.50 -0.87 2.89
N ARG A 161 -12.84 -0.64 4.16
CA ARG A 161 -13.95 0.22 4.54
C ARG A 161 -13.50 1.22 5.59
N PRO A 162 -13.32 2.50 5.21
CA PRO A 162 -13.15 3.54 6.20
C PRO A 162 -14.49 3.80 6.90
N LYS A 163 -14.46 3.96 8.22
CA LYS A 163 -15.55 4.50 9.02
C LYS A 163 -15.11 5.83 9.59
N PHE A 164 -15.95 6.85 9.49
CA PHE A 164 -15.66 8.20 9.96
C PHE A 164 -16.95 8.84 10.39
N GLY A 165 -16.86 9.77 11.33
CA GLY A 165 -18.02 10.46 11.85
C GLY A 165 -17.71 11.21 13.11
N PHE A 166 -18.77 11.61 13.79
CA PHE A 166 -18.71 12.41 15.00
C PHE A 166 -19.95 12.20 15.84
N ASN A 167 -19.87 12.62 17.09
CA ASN A 167 -20.99 12.98 17.93
C ASN A 167 -20.66 14.38 18.48
N LEU A 168 -21.55 15.35 18.27
CA LEU A 168 -21.28 16.76 18.58
C LEU A 168 -21.72 17.17 19.98
N ASP A 169 -22.43 16.30 20.68
CA ASP A 169 -23.11 16.64 21.92
C ASP A 169 -23.11 15.42 22.83
N ILE A 170 -22.00 15.26 23.56
CA ILE A 170 -21.88 14.22 24.59
C ILE A 170 -21.84 14.92 25.94
N ASP A 171 -22.76 14.52 26.82
CA ASP A 171 -22.90 15.08 28.15
C ASP A 171 -22.49 14.09 29.25
N THR A 172 -22.03 14.65 30.36
CA THR A 172 -21.68 13.90 31.58
C THR A 172 -22.84 13.06 32.15
N THR A 173 -24.07 13.36 31.74
CA THR A 173 -25.30 12.67 32.20
C THR A 173 -25.84 11.62 31.22
N THR A 174 -25.32 11.60 29.99
CA THR A 174 -25.74 10.70 28.90
C THR A 174 -24.68 9.64 28.59
N ASP A 175 -23.53 9.71 29.24
CA ASP A 175 -22.49 8.68 29.19
C ASP A 175 -23.02 7.27 29.53
N PRO A 176 -22.64 6.23 28.78
CA PRO A 176 -21.75 6.26 27.61
C PRO A 176 -22.50 6.61 26.31
N GLU A 177 -21.79 7.17 25.33
CA GLU A 177 -22.31 7.47 23.99
C GLU A 177 -21.42 6.93 22.87
N ASP A 178 -22.03 6.62 21.71
CA ASP A 178 -21.29 6.18 20.53
C ASP A 178 -20.96 7.34 19.59
N ILE A 179 -19.93 7.18 18.75
CA ILE A 179 -19.53 8.20 17.78
C ILE A 179 -20.35 8.03 16.49
N HIS A 180 -21.55 8.60 16.49
CA HIS A 180 -22.46 8.68 15.34
C HIS A 180 -23.33 9.95 15.40
N ALA A 181 -23.75 10.44 14.24
CA ALA A 181 -24.39 11.75 14.12
C ALA A 181 -25.70 11.94 14.88
N ALA A 182 -26.41 10.87 15.23
CA ALA A 182 -27.66 10.99 15.98
C ALA A 182 -27.44 11.16 17.50
N GLY A 183 -26.22 10.93 17.99
CA GLY A 183 -25.91 10.96 19.42
C GLY A 183 -26.48 9.76 20.20
N GLY A 184 -26.13 9.69 21.48
CA GLY A 184 -26.52 8.63 22.39
C GLY A 184 -25.89 7.26 22.10
N VAL A 185 -26.37 6.24 22.81
CA VAL A 185 -26.00 4.85 22.56
C VAL A 185 -26.62 4.36 21.26
N TYR A 186 -25.80 3.81 20.38
CA TYR A 186 -26.22 3.33 19.08
C TYR A 186 -27.21 2.15 19.18
N ALA A 187 -28.39 2.32 18.58
CA ALA A 187 -29.49 1.34 18.62
C ALA A 187 -29.48 0.34 17.45
N GLY A 188 -28.64 0.55 16.42
CA GLY A 188 -28.63 -0.25 15.20
C GLY A 188 -27.90 -1.60 15.30
N PHE A 189 -27.67 -2.10 16.52
CA PHE A 189 -27.16 -3.44 16.79
C PHE A 189 -28.20 -4.33 17.49
N PRO A 190 -29.38 -4.58 16.88
CA PRO A 190 -30.44 -5.38 17.51
C PRO A 190 -29.92 -6.77 17.88
N THR A 191 -30.20 -7.17 19.13
CA THR A 191 -29.82 -8.45 19.75
C THR A 191 -30.80 -9.58 19.47
N SER A 192 -32.03 -9.24 19.10
CA SER A 192 -33.12 -10.17 18.81
C SER A 192 -33.91 -9.72 17.59
N GLY A 193 -34.90 -10.51 17.15
CA GLY A 193 -35.72 -10.25 15.97
C GLY A 193 -35.09 -10.66 14.64
N SER A 194 -35.89 -10.71 13.58
CA SER A 194 -35.42 -10.99 12.21
C SER A 194 -34.89 -9.74 11.53
N ALA A 195 -34.25 -9.87 10.37
CA ALA A 195 -34.03 -8.74 9.48
C ALA A 195 -35.36 -8.15 9.01
N GLU A 196 -35.41 -6.83 8.82
CA GLU A 196 -36.58 -6.09 8.34
C GLU A 196 -36.18 -5.19 7.18
N THR A 197 -37.15 -4.72 6.39
CA THR A 197 -36.89 -3.61 5.48
C THR A 197 -36.49 -2.35 6.26
N ILE A 198 -35.66 -1.51 5.66
CA ILE A 198 -35.27 -0.21 6.19
C ILE A 198 -36.20 0.84 5.62
N THR A 199 -36.80 1.65 6.49
CA THR A 199 -37.48 2.88 6.12
C THR A 199 -36.52 4.04 6.33
N VAL A 200 -36.27 4.82 5.29
CA VAL A 200 -35.58 6.10 5.37
C VAL A 200 -36.60 7.23 5.35
N THR A 201 -36.54 8.11 6.34
CA THR A 201 -37.44 9.28 6.46
C THR A 201 -36.63 10.56 6.48
N SER A 202 -37.03 11.54 5.65
CA SER A 202 -36.49 12.90 5.70
C SER A 202 -37.24 13.77 6.70
N SER A 203 -36.51 14.51 7.55
CA SER A 203 -37.09 15.53 8.42
C SER A 203 -37.58 16.78 7.66
N ALA A 204 -37.13 17.00 6.43
CA ALA A 204 -37.65 18.05 5.53
C ALA A 204 -38.82 17.56 4.65
N GLY A 205 -39.24 16.30 4.81
CA GLY A 205 -40.37 15.68 4.13
C GLY A 205 -40.26 15.77 2.60
N ALA A 206 -41.31 16.30 1.97
CA ALA A 206 -41.41 16.42 0.51
C ALA A 206 -40.29 17.23 -0.16
N SER A 207 -39.52 18.02 0.60
CA SER A 207 -38.37 18.74 0.06
C SER A 207 -37.31 17.81 -0.51
N ASP A 208 -37.14 16.62 0.08
CA ASP A 208 -36.18 15.61 -0.40
C ASP A 208 -36.82 14.56 -1.33
N ALA A 209 -38.06 14.81 -1.80
CA ALA A 209 -38.74 13.91 -2.71
C ALA A 209 -37.97 13.75 -4.04
N GLY A 210 -37.86 12.52 -4.52
CA GLY A 210 -37.12 12.17 -5.73
C GLY A 210 -35.61 12.00 -5.54
N ALA A 211 -35.06 12.26 -4.35
CA ALA A 211 -33.68 11.91 -4.05
C ALA A 211 -33.48 10.39 -4.11
N THR A 212 -32.39 9.94 -4.73
CA THR A 212 -32.02 8.52 -4.77
C THR A 212 -30.87 8.26 -3.82
N MET A 213 -30.94 7.17 -3.07
CA MET A 213 -29.97 6.84 -2.02
C MET A 213 -29.45 5.43 -2.17
N PHE A 214 -28.14 5.27 -2.01
CA PHE A 214 -27.51 3.98 -1.83
C PHE A 214 -27.61 3.55 -0.38
N ILE A 215 -27.97 2.30 -0.15
CA ILE A 215 -27.99 1.67 1.16
C ILE A 215 -27.15 0.42 1.09
N TYR A 216 -26.25 0.28 2.06
CA TYR A 216 -25.51 -0.95 2.28
C TYR A 216 -25.78 -1.48 3.68
N GLY A 217 -25.82 -2.80 3.80
CA GLY A 217 -25.91 -3.45 5.09
C GLY A 217 -25.70 -4.95 5.00
N LEU A 218 -26.14 -5.63 6.04
CA LEU A 218 -26.05 -7.08 6.17
C LEU A 218 -27.44 -7.66 6.39
N ASP A 219 -27.72 -8.81 5.78
CA ASP A 219 -28.96 -9.58 6.00
C ASP A 219 -28.98 -10.30 7.36
N THR A 220 -29.98 -11.17 7.57
CA THR A 220 -30.12 -12.01 8.76
C THR A 220 -28.84 -12.82 9.05
N ASP A 221 -28.21 -13.37 8.01
CA ASP A 221 -27.03 -14.24 8.10
C ASP A 221 -25.70 -13.46 8.19
N LYS A 222 -25.80 -12.12 8.21
CA LYS A 222 -24.68 -11.17 8.16
C LYS A 222 -23.93 -11.18 6.81
N LEU A 223 -24.57 -11.62 5.74
CA LEU A 223 -24.04 -11.51 4.38
C LEU A 223 -24.26 -10.09 3.85
N MET A 224 -23.31 -9.61 3.06
CA MET A 224 -23.33 -8.26 2.51
C MET A 224 -24.41 -8.12 1.43
N GLN A 225 -25.18 -7.03 1.49
CA GLN A 225 -26.12 -6.66 0.45
C GLN A 225 -26.21 -5.13 0.33
N SER A 226 -26.69 -4.67 -0.81
CA SER A 226 -26.91 -3.25 -1.05
C SER A 226 -28.01 -3.03 -2.07
N GLU A 227 -28.66 -1.88 -2.00
CA GLU A 227 -29.62 -1.45 -3.01
C GLU A 227 -29.68 0.07 -3.12
N THR A 228 -30.42 0.55 -4.12
CA THR A 228 -30.73 1.97 -4.28
C THR A 228 -32.24 2.17 -4.12
N ILE A 229 -32.62 3.10 -3.25
CA ILE A 229 -34.01 3.50 -3.04
C ILE A 229 -34.24 4.92 -3.55
N THR A 230 -35.50 5.29 -3.77
CA THR A 230 -35.91 6.67 -4.09
C THR A 230 -36.89 7.16 -3.01
N LEU A 231 -36.68 8.37 -2.50
CA LEU A 231 -37.61 8.99 -1.58
C LEU A 231 -38.88 9.44 -2.33
N ASN A 232 -40.05 9.07 -1.82
CA ASN A 232 -41.35 9.38 -2.42
C ASN A 232 -41.76 10.84 -2.16
N GLY A 233 -42.98 11.21 -2.58
CA GLY A 233 -43.52 12.57 -2.42
C GLY A 233 -43.66 13.06 -0.97
N SER A 234 -43.51 12.19 0.03
CA SER A 234 -43.48 12.54 1.45
C SER A 234 -42.07 12.55 2.04
N GLY A 235 -41.02 12.33 1.24
CA GLY A 235 -39.64 12.20 1.71
C GLY A 235 -39.34 10.86 2.38
N VAL A 236 -40.08 9.81 2.03
CA VAL A 236 -39.92 8.46 2.60
C VAL A 236 -39.52 7.46 1.52
N GLY A 237 -38.53 6.64 1.80
CA GLY A 237 -38.16 5.51 0.95
C GLY A 237 -38.07 4.23 1.77
N VAL A 238 -38.38 3.09 1.18
CA VAL A 238 -38.34 1.79 1.84
C VAL A 238 -37.54 0.83 0.96
N THR A 239 -36.65 0.06 1.58
CA THR A 239 -35.92 -0.98 0.88
C THR A 239 -36.81 -2.14 0.46
N VAL A 240 -36.40 -2.86 -0.58
CA VAL A 240 -36.98 -4.17 -0.92
C VAL A 240 -36.28 -5.28 -0.13
N GLY A 241 -34.96 -5.16 0.05
CA GLY A 241 -34.17 -6.08 0.86
C GLY A 241 -34.45 -5.94 2.36
N THR A 242 -34.20 -7.01 3.11
CA THR A 242 -34.30 -7.00 4.57
C THR A 242 -32.92 -7.01 5.20
N TYR A 243 -32.70 -6.14 6.18
CA TYR A 243 -31.40 -5.88 6.80
C TYR A 243 -31.46 -6.15 8.30
N LYS A 244 -30.39 -6.78 8.80
CA LYS A 244 -30.15 -6.95 10.24
C LYS A 244 -29.18 -5.90 10.78
N ARG A 245 -28.33 -5.36 9.92
CA ARG A 245 -27.35 -4.30 10.18
C ARG A 245 -27.31 -3.38 8.96
N SER A 246 -27.19 -2.09 9.19
CA SER A 246 -26.79 -1.13 8.17
C SER A 246 -26.02 -0.03 8.86
N SER A 247 -24.87 0.34 8.29
CA SER A 247 -24.05 1.43 8.83
C SER A 247 -23.65 2.43 7.74
N ILE A 248 -24.07 2.20 6.49
CA ILE A 248 -23.69 2.98 5.32
C ILE A 248 -24.93 3.35 4.53
N GLY A 249 -25.11 4.65 4.34
CA GLY A 249 -26.06 5.24 3.42
C GLY A 249 -25.48 6.53 2.84
N TYR A 250 -25.77 6.82 1.57
CA TYR A 250 -25.43 8.09 0.96
C TYR A 250 -26.40 8.46 -0.16
N VAL A 251 -26.56 9.76 -0.37
CA VAL A 251 -27.35 10.33 -1.46
C VAL A 251 -26.54 10.19 -2.75
N ILE A 252 -27.08 9.47 -3.74
CA ILE A 252 -26.48 9.34 -5.08
C ILE A 252 -26.85 10.56 -5.93
N VAL A 253 -28.15 10.88 -5.93
CA VAL A 253 -28.72 12.01 -6.66
C VAL A 253 -29.63 12.76 -5.68
N PRO A 254 -29.33 14.02 -5.34
CA PRO A 254 -30.19 14.81 -4.47
C PRO A 254 -31.51 15.17 -5.17
N ALA A 255 -32.49 15.65 -4.41
CA ALA A 255 -33.74 16.15 -4.99
C ALA A 255 -33.49 17.34 -5.93
N SER A 256 -34.43 17.57 -6.85
CA SER A 256 -34.26 18.60 -7.89
C SER A 256 -33.98 19.98 -7.28
N GLY A 257 -32.93 20.65 -7.76
CA GLY A 257 -32.52 21.98 -7.27
C GLY A 257 -31.68 21.97 -6.00
N GLN A 258 -31.32 20.80 -5.47
CA GLN A 258 -30.45 20.66 -4.30
C GLN A 258 -29.06 20.12 -4.69
N VAL A 259 -28.08 20.33 -3.81
CA VAL A 259 -26.72 19.75 -3.92
C VAL A 259 -26.49 18.58 -2.96
N SER A 260 -27.37 18.42 -1.97
CA SER A 260 -27.35 17.39 -0.93
C SER A 260 -28.75 17.32 -0.28
N ASN A 261 -28.98 16.41 0.66
CA ASN A 261 -30.25 16.32 1.40
C ASN A 261 -30.57 17.60 2.18
N ALA A 262 -31.80 18.11 2.08
CA ALA A 262 -32.23 19.32 2.79
C ALA A 262 -32.57 19.06 4.27
N GLY A 263 -33.13 17.89 4.58
CA GLY A 263 -33.39 17.46 5.95
C GLY A 263 -32.46 16.34 6.40
N ASP A 264 -32.52 16.03 7.69
CA ASP A 264 -31.87 14.82 8.22
C ASP A 264 -32.57 13.59 7.65
N LEU A 265 -31.77 12.63 7.18
CA LEU A 265 -32.29 11.36 6.67
C LEU A 265 -32.01 10.26 7.70
N THR A 266 -33.06 9.72 8.30
CA THR A 266 -32.96 8.70 9.35
C THR A 266 -33.42 7.35 8.82
N ALA A 267 -32.56 6.34 8.96
CA ALA A 267 -32.85 4.96 8.58
C ALA A 267 -33.21 4.11 9.80
N THR A 268 -34.41 3.55 9.80
CA THR A 268 -34.89 2.63 10.85
C THR A 268 -35.35 1.31 10.27
N ASN A 269 -35.42 0.27 11.10
CA ASN A 269 -36.30 -0.86 10.76
C ASN A 269 -37.73 -0.35 10.51
N THR A 270 -38.42 -0.95 9.55
CA THR A 270 -39.77 -0.53 9.15
C THR A 270 -40.80 -0.79 10.26
N THR A 271 -40.72 -1.93 10.95
CA THR A 271 -41.65 -2.31 12.03
C THR A 271 -41.07 -1.94 13.39
N THR A 272 -39.84 -2.35 13.67
CA THR A 272 -39.18 -2.07 14.96
C THR A 272 -38.43 -0.73 14.92
N THR A 273 -39.17 0.38 14.86
CA THR A 273 -38.61 1.74 14.66
C THR A 273 -37.61 2.20 15.71
N ALA A 274 -37.57 1.55 16.88
CA ALA A 274 -36.54 1.76 17.90
C ALA A 274 -35.12 1.37 17.43
N ASN A 275 -35.00 0.48 16.42
CA ASN A 275 -33.73 0.16 15.79
C ASN A 275 -33.39 1.24 14.75
N VAL A 276 -32.57 2.20 15.15
CA VAL A 276 -32.05 3.26 14.27
C VAL A 276 -30.66 2.86 13.78
N PHE A 277 -30.50 2.72 12.47
CA PHE A 277 -29.24 2.29 11.85
C PHE A 277 -28.27 3.42 11.56
N TRP A 278 -28.79 4.57 11.16
CA TRP A 278 -27.97 5.77 10.94
C TRP A 278 -28.86 6.97 10.67
N THR A 279 -28.26 8.15 10.88
CA THR A 279 -28.80 9.44 10.45
C THR A 279 -27.75 10.13 9.58
N ILE A 280 -28.19 10.69 8.46
CA ILE A 280 -27.40 11.59 7.63
C ILE A 280 -27.86 13.01 7.95
N PRO A 281 -27.02 13.85 8.57
CA PRO A 281 -27.40 15.23 8.85
C PRO A 281 -27.70 16.02 7.56
N ALA A 282 -28.56 17.03 7.66
CA ALA A 282 -28.88 17.95 6.58
C ALA A 282 -27.61 18.52 5.94
N GLY A 283 -27.50 18.40 4.61
CA GLY A 283 -26.36 18.88 3.83
C GLY A 283 -25.16 17.93 3.73
N TYR A 284 -25.08 16.86 4.53
CA TYR A 284 -23.89 16.01 4.58
C TYR A 284 -23.83 14.95 3.47
N GLY A 285 -24.98 14.51 2.96
CA GLY A 285 -25.07 13.58 1.83
C GLY A 285 -24.63 12.14 2.13
N GLN A 286 -24.04 11.85 3.30
CA GLN A 286 -23.61 10.50 3.70
C GLN A 286 -23.58 10.32 5.22
N THR A 287 -23.61 9.06 5.66
CA THR A 287 -23.54 8.68 7.08
C THR A 287 -22.25 9.15 7.75
N GLN A 288 -22.37 9.61 9.00
CA GLN A 288 -21.26 10.03 9.85
C GLN A 288 -21.24 9.17 11.11
N ASN A 289 -20.66 7.97 11.01
CA ASN A 289 -20.65 6.99 12.10
C ASN A 289 -19.35 6.16 12.11
N VAL A 290 -18.82 5.93 13.31
CA VAL A 290 -17.56 5.18 13.52
C VAL A 290 -17.87 3.80 14.10
N LEU A 291 -18.73 3.08 13.38
CA LEU A 291 -19.27 1.79 13.77
C LEU A 291 -19.58 0.94 12.54
N ASP A 292 -19.50 -0.37 12.67
CA ASP A 292 -19.99 -1.32 11.67
C ASP A 292 -20.15 -2.72 12.30
N THR A 293 -20.56 -3.68 11.48
CA THR A 293 -20.48 -5.10 11.79
C THR A 293 -19.59 -5.80 10.77
N VAL A 294 -18.67 -6.66 11.22
CA VAL A 294 -17.87 -7.49 10.32
C VAL A 294 -18.80 -8.47 9.58
N PRO A 295 -18.81 -8.50 8.23
CA PRO A 295 -19.64 -9.44 7.48
C PRO A 295 -19.29 -10.91 7.76
N ALA A 296 -20.27 -11.80 7.54
CA ALA A 296 -20.03 -13.24 7.55
C ALA A 296 -19.03 -13.64 6.45
N GLY A 297 -18.12 -14.56 6.77
CA GLY A 297 -17.07 -15.03 5.87
C GLY A 297 -15.86 -14.09 5.75
N TYR A 298 -15.78 -13.03 6.56
CA TYR A 298 -14.64 -12.11 6.57
C TYR A 298 -14.10 -11.89 7.97
N THR A 299 -12.80 -11.65 8.07
CA THR A 299 -12.13 -11.12 9.27
C THR A 299 -11.73 -9.67 9.00
N GLY A 300 -12.13 -8.77 9.91
CA GLY A 300 -11.80 -7.35 9.84
C GLY A 300 -10.52 -7.05 10.60
N TYR A 301 -9.65 -6.22 10.03
CA TYR A 301 -8.44 -5.71 10.69
C TYR A 301 -8.50 -4.20 10.75
N ILE A 302 -8.59 -3.64 11.97
CA ILE A 302 -8.49 -2.19 12.18
C ILE A 302 -7.01 -1.81 12.07
N ARG A 303 -6.67 -1.05 11.04
CA ARG A 303 -5.29 -0.66 10.69
C ARG A 303 -4.99 0.79 11.06
N ALA A 304 -6.03 1.61 11.18
CA ALA A 304 -5.94 2.98 11.64
C ALA A 304 -7.09 3.26 12.58
N LEU A 305 -6.81 3.96 13.67
CA LEU A 305 -7.80 4.55 14.55
C LEU A 305 -7.35 5.99 14.84
N ARG A 306 -8.29 6.91 14.79
CA ARG A 306 -8.08 8.30 15.22
C ARG A 306 -9.30 8.78 15.97
N SER A 307 -9.06 9.54 17.02
CA SER A 307 -10.12 10.22 17.77
C SER A 307 -9.62 11.59 18.20
N THR A 308 -10.47 12.59 18.09
CA THR A 308 -10.18 13.96 18.51
C THR A 308 -11.43 14.59 19.11
N MET A 309 -11.22 15.54 20.00
CA MET A 309 -12.26 16.32 20.64
C MET A 309 -12.11 17.78 20.21
N SER A 310 -13.22 18.41 19.85
CA SER A 310 -13.30 19.83 19.56
C SER A 310 -14.14 20.50 20.64
N ASP A 311 -13.47 21.04 21.65
CA ASP A 311 -14.12 21.73 22.76
C ASP A 311 -13.36 23.02 23.07
N ASN A 312 -14.10 24.08 23.41
CA ASN A 312 -13.54 25.38 23.79
C ASN A 312 -13.18 25.47 25.29
N THR A 313 -13.52 24.45 26.08
CA THR A 313 -13.18 24.29 27.49
C THR A 313 -12.17 23.15 27.72
N THR A 314 -11.61 23.09 28.92
CA THR A 314 -10.70 21.99 29.31
C THR A 314 -11.51 20.74 29.61
N ASN A 315 -11.71 19.90 28.59
CA ASN A 315 -12.47 18.66 28.71
C ASN A 315 -11.58 17.41 28.50
N GLU A 316 -11.96 16.29 29.11
CA GLU A 316 -11.34 14.97 28.97
C GLU A 316 -12.41 13.97 28.54
N ALA A 317 -12.11 13.09 27.61
CA ALA A 317 -12.93 11.93 27.29
C ALA A 317 -12.16 10.63 27.49
N ARG A 318 -12.81 9.65 28.10
CA ARG A 318 -12.38 8.25 28.14
C ARG A 318 -13.12 7.51 27.05
N MET A 319 -12.37 6.95 26.12
CA MET A 319 -12.86 6.29 24.93
C MET A 319 -12.52 4.81 24.96
N GLY A 320 -13.20 4.04 24.12
CA GLY A 320 -12.81 2.67 23.83
C GLY A 320 -13.51 2.13 22.60
N LEU A 321 -12.98 1.04 22.05
CA LEU A 321 -13.65 0.27 21.03
C LEU A 321 -14.63 -0.70 21.71
N TRP A 322 -15.91 -0.40 21.64
CA TRP A 322 -16.96 -1.32 22.01
C TRP A 322 -17.04 -2.42 20.96
N THR A 323 -17.02 -3.68 21.39
CA THR A 323 -17.10 -4.85 20.50
C THR A 323 -18.06 -5.89 21.06
N ARG A 324 -18.78 -6.57 20.17
CA ARG A 324 -19.61 -7.72 20.51
C ARG A 324 -19.66 -8.70 19.35
N LYS A 325 -19.04 -9.87 19.54
CA LYS A 325 -19.21 -10.99 18.61
C LYS A 325 -20.57 -11.64 18.80
N GLU A 326 -21.21 -12.08 17.72
CA GLU A 326 -22.48 -12.79 17.77
C GLU A 326 -22.42 -13.98 18.75
N GLY A 327 -23.36 -14.02 19.71
CA GLY A 327 -23.40 -15.04 20.77
C GLY A 327 -22.46 -14.81 21.96
N GLU A 328 -21.61 -13.78 21.93
CA GLU A 328 -20.68 -13.46 23.02
C GLU A 328 -21.07 -12.19 23.79
N ALA A 329 -20.51 -12.04 24.99
CA ALA A 329 -20.64 -10.81 25.78
C ALA A 329 -19.89 -9.63 25.15
N VAL A 330 -20.34 -8.43 25.49
CA VAL A 330 -19.68 -7.17 25.12
C VAL A 330 -18.28 -7.09 25.74
N ARG A 331 -17.33 -6.53 24.98
CA ARG A 331 -15.98 -6.22 25.45
C ARG A 331 -15.59 -4.81 25.02
N ILE A 332 -15.01 -4.04 25.94
CA ILE A 332 -14.29 -2.81 25.59
C ILE A 332 -12.83 -3.19 25.30
N LYS A 333 -12.35 -2.76 24.14
CA LYS A 333 -10.98 -2.96 23.65
C LYS A 333 -10.33 -1.59 23.47
N PHE A 334 -9.01 -1.51 23.59
CA PHE A 334 -8.26 -0.24 23.51
C PHE A 334 -8.89 0.91 24.30
N PRO A 335 -9.01 0.81 25.64
CA PRO A 335 -9.37 1.99 26.40
C PRO A 335 -8.27 3.04 26.27
N PHE A 336 -8.65 4.30 26.02
CA PHE A 336 -7.73 5.43 25.97
C PHE A 336 -8.40 6.70 26.50
N SER A 337 -7.61 7.64 27.03
CA SER A 337 -8.08 9.00 27.31
C SER A 337 -7.60 9.95 26.22
N MET A 338 -8.37 11.01 25.98
CA MET A 338 -8.00 12.14 25.14
C MET A 338 -8.52 13.44 25.74
N THR A 339 -7.93 14.56 25.35
CA THR A 339 -8.41 15.90 25.70
C THR A 339 -8.54 16.73 24.43
N ASN A 340 -9.12 17.93 24.53
CA ASN A 340 -9.23 18.86 23.40
C ASN A 340 -7.89 19.26 22.75
N SER A 341 -6.76 19.03 23.44
CA SER A 341 -5.41 19.40 22.99
C SER A 341 -4.51 18.20 22.70
N GLN A 342 -5.00 16.97 22.92
CA GLN A 342 -4.24 15.73 22.72
C GLN A 342 -5.12 14.71 21.98
N PRO A 343 -5.12 14.72 20.63
CA PRO A 343 -5.82 13.71 19.86
C PRO A 343 -5.18 12.33 20.05
N TYR A 344 -5.98 11.27 19.91
CA TYR A 344 -5.51 9.90 20.01
C TYR A 344 -5.34 9.29 18.62
N THR A 345 -4.10 8.94 18.28
CA THR A 345 -3.73 8.29 17.01
C THR A 345 -2.70 7.18 17.27
N PRO A 346 -3.12 5.97 17.69
CA PRO A 346 -2.20 4.89 18.02
C PRO A 346 -1.61 4.26 16.76
N ASN A 347 -0.40 3.73 16.90
CA ASN A 347 0.18 2.83 15.90
C ASN A 347 -0.40 1.43 16.08
N LEU A 348 -1.19 0.96 15.10
CA LEU A 348 -1.77 -0.38 15.08
C LEU A 348 -0.95 -1.31 14.17
N TYR A 349 0.26 -1.67 14.61
CA TYR A 349 1.12 -2.59 13.87
C TYR A 349 0.44 -3.95 13.67
N GLY A 350 0.35 -4.42 12.43
CA GLY A 350 -0.38 -5.65 12.06
C GLY A 350 -1.90 -5.49 11.99
N GLY A 351 -2.46 -4.51 12.70
CA GLY A 351 -3.89 -4.26 12.83
C GLY A 351 -4.55 -5.06 13.95
N PHE A 352 -5.68 -4.58 14.44
CA PHE A 352 -6.48 -5.30 15.43
C PHE A 352 -7.54 -6.15 14.76
N GLU A 353 -7.53 -7.45 15.08
CA GLU A 353 -8.45 -8.43 14.51
C GLU A 353 -9.84 -8.35 15.14
N LEU A 354 -10.85 -8.33 14.28
CA LEU A 354 -12.26 -8.49 14.56
C LEU A 354 -12.78 -9.71 13.79
N PRO A 355 -13.15 -10.80 14.47
CA PRO A 355 -13.73 -11.97 13.82
C PRO A 355 -15.03 -11.63 13.08
N GLU A 356 -15.44 -12.50 12.17
CA GLU A 356 -16.73 -12.37 11.47
C GLU A 356 -17.90 -12.16 12.45
N LYS A 357 -18.92 -11.44 12.01
CA LYS A 357 -20.15 -11.14 12.77
C LYS A 357 -19.91 -10.40 14.09
N THR A 358 -18.79 -9.68 14.19
CA THR A 358 -18.50 -8.79 15.31
C THR A 358 -19.07 -7.42 15.05
N ASP A 359 -20.02 -7.00 15.89
CA ASP A 359 -20.47 -5.60 15.98
C ASP A 359 -19.36 -4.79 16.67
N PHE A 360 -19.07 -3.58 16.18
CA PHE A 360 -18.13 -2.68 16.83
C PHE A 360 -18.52 -1.21 16.68
N SER A 361 -18.16 -0.41 17.68
CA SER A 361 -18.39 1.04 17.70
C SER A 361 -17.26 1.72 18.46
N LEU A 362 -16.77 2.85 17.96
CA LEU A 362 -15.99 3.76 18.78
C LEU A 362 -16.94 4.42 19.78
N ARG A 363 -16.64 4.27 21.07
CA ARG A 363 -17.51 4.69 22.16
C ARG A 363 -16.80 5.63 23.10
N CYS A 364 -17.47 6.73 23.43
CA CYS A 364 -17.16 7.52 24.60
C CYS A 364 -17.76 6.84 25.84
N LEU A 365 -16.91 6.48 26.78
CA LEU A 365 -17.29 5.83 28.03
C LEU A 365 -17.64 6.86 29.10
N LEU A 366 -16.97 8.01 29.06
CA LEU A 366 -17.15 9.10 30.00
C LEU A 366 -16.55 10.40 29.43
N VAL A 367 -17.25 11.52 29.60
CA VAL A 367 -16.71 12.88 29.40
C VAL A 367 -16.54 13.61 30.73
N GLY A 368 -15.64 14.59 30.77
CA GLY A 368 -15.37 15.42 31.93
C GLY A 368 -16.35 16.59 32.06
N ASP A 369 -16.76 17.14 30.93
CA ASP A 369 -17.70 18.26 30.81
C ASP A 369 -18.71 18.01 29.68
N ASN A 370 -19.82 18.75 29.74
CA ASN A 370 -20.92 18.70 28.77
C ASN A 370 -20.56 19.30 27.41
N ASP A 371 -21.43 19.09 26.42
CA ASP A 371 -21.30 19.60 25.04
C ASP A 371 -20.01 19.11 24.33
N ALA A 372 -19.52 17.92 24.68
CA ALA A 372 -18.26 17.40 24.16
C ALA A 372 -18.40 16.91 22.70
N ALA A 373 -17.85 17.66 21.74
CA ALA A 373 -17.85 17.25 20.35
C ALA A 373 -16.65 16.34 20.02
N ILE A 374 -16.92 15.05 19.77
CA ILE A 374 -15.91 14.03 19.48
C ILE A 374 -16.02 13.56 18.03
N PHE A 375 -14.88 13.55 17.34
CA PHE A 375 -14.73 13.07 15.97
C PHE A 375 -13.86 11.81 15.96
N GLY A 376 -14.26 10.83 15.16
CA GLY A 376 -13.54 9.57 15.03
C GLY A 376 -13.31 9.14 13.60
N GLY A 377 -12.30 8.31 13.41
CA GLY A 377 -12.02 7.65 12.14
C GLY A 377 -11.36 6.30 12.35
N MET A 378 -11.75 5.32 11.54
CA MET A 378 -11.22 3.96 11.54
C MET A 378 -10.97 3.50 10.11
N GLY A 379 -9.77 2.99 9.84
CA GLY A 379 -9.44 2.29 8.60
C GLY A 379 -9.51 0.79 8.83
N ILE A 380 -10.37 0.09 8.10
CA ILE A 380 -10.63 -1.34 8.30
C ILE A 380 -10.38 -2.09 7.00
N LEU A 381 -9.54 -3.11 7.06
CA LEU A 381 -9.31 -4.06 5.98
C LEU A 381 -10.08 -5.35 6.27
N TYR A 382 -10.95 -5.76 5.37
CA TYR A 382 -11.64 -7.04 5.44
C TYR A 382 -10.93 -8.05 4.53
N ILE A 383 -10.67 -9.23 5.07
CA ILE A 383 -10.07 -10.35 4.34
C ILE A 383 -11.03 -11.54 4.46
N LYS A 384 -11.36 -12.18 3.34
CA LYS A 384 -12.19 -13.37 3.35
C LYS A 384 -11.49 -14.52 4.08
N ASN A 385 -12.26 -15.23 4.91
CA ASN A 385 -11.80 -16.34 5.74
C ASN A 385 -11.38 -17.58 4.95
#